data_AF-A0A7K4FPJ7-F1
#
_entry.id   AF-A0A7K4FPJ7-F1
#
_cell.length_a   1.000
_cell.length_b   1.000
_cell.length_c   1.000
_cell.angle_alpha   90.00
_cell.angle_beta   90.00
_cell.angle_gamma   90.00
#
_symmetry.space_group_name_H-M   'P 1'
#
loop_
_entity.id
_entity.type
_entity.pdbx_description
1 polymer ?
#
loop_
_entity_poly.entity_id
_entity_poly.type
_entity_poly.pdbx_seq_one_letter_code
_entity_poly.pdbx_strand_id
1 'polypeptide(L)'
;REISTEGIVFKLKSGRILDWLASNKKISIKSTSNIDTNDKLLRNLNADNSEARKEIYKLLHTFSHTLIQNASINTGLESSSLSEMIFPSLSEILIYSTNPVNVGGLEHTYDNGLNEWLEGIEYLAEECPQDPACMIDEHGACIACLFVPEFVCEHFNEDLDRSTLVGGERYNRGFFNA
;
A
#
# COMPACT_ATOMS: atom_id res chain seq x y z
N ARG A 1 -18.95 -4.54 -21.87
CA ARG A 1 -19.97 -5.11 -20.96
C ARG A 1 -19.66 -4.48 -19.62
N GLU A 2 -20.55 -3.64 -19.08
CA GLU A 2 -20.36 -3.08 -17.74
C GLU A 2 -20.58 -4.20 -16.73
N ILE A 3 -19.55 -4.49 -15.94
CA ILE A 3 -19.61 -5.46 -14.85
C ILE A 3 -19.63 -4.64 -13.57
N SER A 4 -20.70 -4.73 -12.80
CA SER A 4 -20.76 -4.15 -11.47
C SER A 4 -19.89 -4.99 -10.54
N THR A 5 -18.97 -4.34 -9.82
CA THR A 5 -18.10 -5.01 -8.85
C THR A 5 -18.01 -4.18 -7.56
N GLU A 6 -17.45 -4.78 -6.53
CA GLU A 6 -17.13 -4.14 -5.25
C GLU A 6 -15.73 -3.54 -5.31
N GLY A 7 -15.52 -2.45 -4.58
CA GLY A 7 -14.20 -1.89 -4.37
C GLY A 7 -14.15 -0.95 -3.18
N ILE A 8 -12.98 -0.88 -2.55
CA ILE A 8 -12.69 -0.02 -1.41
C ILE A 8 -11.52 0.89 -1.78
N VAL A 9 -11.70 2.18 -1.57
CA VAL A 9 -10.63 3.18 -1.72
C VAL A 9 -10.01 3.45 -0.36
N PHE A 10 -8.70 3.23 -0.27
CA PHE A 10 -7.88 3.60 0.88
C PHE A 10 -7.14 4.89 0.56
N LYS A 11 -7.45 5.96 1.30
CA LYS A 11 -6.71 7.24 1.22
C LYS A 11 -5.77 7.37 2.41
N LEU A 12 -4.48 7.31 2.14
CA LEU A 12 -3.46 7.62 3.15
C LEU A 12 -3.45 9.14 3.37
N LYS A 13 -3.24 9.57 4.62
CA LYS A 13 -3.14 11.01 4.91
C LYS A 13 -1.89 11.58 4.25
N SER A 14 -2.03 12.49 3.28
CA SER A 14 -0.91 13.15 2.60
C SER A 14 0.12 13.73 3.56
N GLY A 15 -0.33 14.32 4.67
CA GLY A 15 0.57 14.81 5.72
C GLY A 15 1.50 13.74 6.29
N ARG A 16 1.00 12.53 6.56
CA ARG A 16 1.84 11.42 7.04
C ARG A 16 2.85 10.97 5.99
N ILE A 17 2.46 10.95 4.71
CA ILE A 17 3.40 10.63 3.62
C ILE A 17 4.51 11.68 3.53
N LEU A 18 4.17 12.97 3.64
CA LEU A 18 5.17 14.05 3.65
C LEU A 18 6.15 13.90 4.83
N ASP A 19 5.64 13.61 6.03
CA ASP A 19 6.48 13.42 7.21
C ASP A 19 7.33 12.15 7.13
N TRP A 20 6.81 11.09 6.53
CA TRP A 20 7.54 9.87 6.22
C TRP A 20 8.68 10.13 5.21
N LEU A 21 8.41 10.83 4.09
CA LEU A 21 9.42 11.22 3.11
C LEU A 21 10.52 12.07 3.75
N ALA A 22 10.14 13.03 4.60
CA ALA A 22 11.09 13.89 5.31
C ALA A 22 11.93 13.10 6.34
N SER A 23 11.32 12.18 7.09
CA SER A 23 12.01 11.34 8.07
C SER A 23 13.03 10.40 7.42
N ASN A 24 12.77 9.99 6.18
CA ASN A 24 13.66 9.18 5.35
C ASN A 24 14.57 10.02 4.44
N LYS A 25 14.67 11.34 4.68
CA LYS A 25 15.56 12.28 3.97
C LYS A 25 15.34 12.35 2.45
N LYS A 26 14.15 11.97 1.96
CA LYS A 26 13.78 12.02 0.53
C LYS A 26 13.35 13.43 0.10
N ILE A 27 12.82 14.21 1.05
CA ILE A 27 12.49 15.62 0.90
C ILE A 27 12.90 16.39 2.16
N SER A 28 12.90 17.73 2.08
CA SER A 28 13.16 18.60 3.24
C SER A 28 11.90 19.24 3.81
N ILE A 29 10.77 19.14 3.12
CA ILE A 29 9.49 19.75 3.49
C ILE A 29 8.74 18.78 4.41
N LYS A 30 8.16 19.29 5.50
CA LYS A 30 7.29 18.53 6.40
C LYS A 30 5.83 18.88 6.18
N SER A 31 4.94 18.07 6.73
CA SER A 31 3.52 18.35 6.72
C SER A 31 3.18 19.63 7.49
N THR A 32 2.01 20.18 7.19
CA THR A 32 1.40 21.29 7.91
C THR A 32 0.15 20.81 8.63
N SER A 33 -0.43 21.64 9.50
CA SER A 33 -1.72 21.34 10.14
C SER A 33 -2.91 21.36 9.16
N ASN A 34 -2.74 21.89 7.94
CA ASN A 34 -3.82 22.01 6.96
C ASN A 34 -3.79 20.84 5.96
N ILE A 35 -4.90 20.09 5.91
CA ILE A 35 -5.07 18.90 5.06
C ILE A 35 -5.02 19.27 3.56
N ASP A 36 -5.76 20.29 3.13
CA ASP A 36 -5.79 20.71 1.71
C ASP A 36 -4.43 21.19 1.22
N THR A 37 -3.67 21.86 2.09
CA THR A 37 -2.30 22.25 1.80
C THR A 37 -1.41 21.03 1.62
N ASN A 38 -1.52 20.02 2.49
CA ASN A 38 -0.74 18.79 2.38
C ASN A 38 -1.08 18.00 1.11
N ASP A 39 -2.36 17.89 0.74
CA ASP A 39 -2.79 17.23 -0.50
C ASP A 39 -2.21 17.94 -1.74
N LYS A 40 -2.24 19.28 -1.77
CA LYS A 40 -1.61 20.06 -2.85
C LYS A 40 -0.10 19.88 -2.91
N LEU A 41 0.56 19.90 -1.75
CA LEU A 41 2.02 19.71 -1.65
C LEU A 41 2.43 18.33 -2.16
N LEU A 42 1.75 17.26 -1.72
CA LEU A 42 2.00 15.90 -2.17
C LEU A 42 1.81 15.78 -3.69
N ARG A 43 0.71 16.33 -4.22
CA ARG A 43 0.42 16.31 -5.65
C ARG A 43 1.51 17.01 -6.46
N ASN A 44 1.97 18.18 -6.02
CA ASN A 44 3.05 18.92 -6.69
C ASN A 44 4.39 18.16 -6.60
N LEU A 45 4.72 17.59 -5.44
CA LEU A 45 5.92 16.76 -5.28
C LEU A 45 5.88 15.54 -6.22
N ASN A 46 4.73 14.87 -6.31
CA ASN A 46 4.55 13.75 -7.21
C ASN A 46 4.73 14.15 -8.69
N ALA A 47 4.31 15.37 -9.07
CA ALA A 47 4.47 15.89 -10.43
C ALA A 47 5.92 16.32 -10.72
N ASP A 48 6.56 17.04 -9.82
CA ASP A 48 7.79 17.79 -10.11
C ASP A 48 9.07 17.09 -9.64
N ASN A 49 8.97 16.13 -8.71
CA ASN A 49 10.12 15.43 -8.13
C ASN A 49 10.05 13.92 -8.42
N SER A 50 10.94 13.44 -9.31
CA SER A 50 10.96 12.03 -9.74
C SER A 50 11.31 11.05 -8.62
N GLU A 51 12.20 11.43 -7.70
CA GLU A 51 12.57 10.60 -6.54
C GLU A 51 11.38 10.47 -5.59
N ALA A 52 10.77 11.60 -5.20
CA ALA A 52 9.59 11.59 -4.34
C ALA A 52 8.44 10.78 -4.95
N ARG A 53 8.21 10.91 -6.27
CA ARG A 53 7.20 10.13 -7.00
C ARG A 53 7.43 8.63 -6.89
N LYS A 54 8.67 8.16 -7.07
CA LYS A 54 9.02 6.74 -6.94
C LYS A 54 8.80 6.23 -5.52
N GLU A 55 9.19 7.02 -4.51
CA GLU A 55 9.01 6.64 -3.10
C GLU A 55 7.54 6.62 -2.68
N ILE A 56 6.73 7.58 -3.13
CA ILE A 56 5.28 7.59 -2.90
C ILE A 56 4.63 6.38 -3.56
N TYR A 57 4.99 6.07 -4.81
CA TYR A 57 4.46 4.90 -5.50
C TYR A 57 4.82 3.61 -4.77
N LYS A 58 6.10 3.40 -4.45
CA LYS A 58 6.58 2.21 -3.74
C LYS A 58 5.89 2.01 -2.40
N LEU A 59 5.67 3.09 -1.64
CA LEU A 59 4.92 3.04 -0.38
C LEU A 59 3.47 2.56 -0.61
N LEU A 60 2.75 3.18 -1.55
CA LEU A 60 1.35 2.83 -1.84
C LEU A 60 1.24 1.42 -2.41
N HIS A 61 2.16 1.03 -3.28
CA HIS A 61 2.21 -0.29 -3.91
C HIS A 61 2.48 -1.39 -2.88
N THR A 62 3.46 -1.17 -2.00
CA THR A 62 3.74 -2.08 -0.89
C THR A 62 2.53 -2.20 0.05
N PHE A 63 1.89 -1.08 0.40
CA PHE A 63 0.67 -1.08 1.22
C PHE A 63 -0.46 -1.88 0.54
N SER A 64 -0.67 -1.66 -0.77
CA SER A 64 -1.68 -2.35 -1.57
C SER A 64 -1.47 -3.86 -1.60
N HIS A 65 -0.23 -4.31 -1.83
CA HIS A 65 0.11 -5.73 -1.81
C HIS A 65 -0.10 -6.34 -0.43
N THR A 66 0.21 -5.62 0.64
CA THR A 66 -0.01 -6.09 2.01
C THR A 66 -1.51 -6.24 2.29
N LEU A 67 -2.35 -5.30 1.83
CA LEU A 67 -3.83 -5.42 1.88
C LEU A 67 -4.32 -6.66 1.14
N ILE A 68 -3.89 -6.86 -0.11
CA ILE A 68 -4.32 -7.98 -0.95
C ILE A 68 -3.90 -9.33 -0.35
N GLN A 69 -2.68 -9.43 0.17
CA GLN A 69 -2.18 -10.65 0.81
C GLN A 69 -2.99 -11.01 2.06
N ASN A 70 -3.41 -9.99 2.82
CA ASN A 70 -4.25 -10.20 4.00
C ASN A 70 -5.75 -10.34 3.70
N ALA A 71 -6.18 -10.08 2.46
CA ALA A 71 -7.59 -10.04 2.11
C ALA A 71 -8.25 -11.43 2.21
N SER A 72 -7.55 -12.51 1.86
CA SER A 72 -8.12 -13.88 1.89
C SER A 72 -8.64 -14.27 3.28
N ILE A 73 -7.96 -13.82 4.34
CA ILE A 73 -8.31 -14.14 5.72
C ILE A 73 -9.54 -13.32 6.18
N ASN A 74 -9.65 -12.08 5.73
CA ASN A 74 -10.62 -11.12 6.28
C ASN A 74 -11.89 -10.95 5.41
N THR A 75 -11.76 -11.08 4.09
CA THR A 75 -12.82 -10.75 3.11
C THR A 75 -13.50 -11.98 2.53
N GLY A 76 -12.89 -13.16 2.67
CA GLY A 76 -13.32 -14.39 1.98
C GLY A 76 -13.04 -14.39 0.48
N LEU A 77 -12.36 -13.38 -0.06
CA LEU A 77 -11.90 -13.31 -1.45
C LEU A 77 -10.43 -13.70 -1.55
N GLU A 78 -10.12 -14.63 -2.45
CA GLU A 78 -8.73 -14.97 -2.74
C GLU A 78 -8.00 -13.75 -3.32
N SER A 79 -6.71 -13.61 -3.02
CA SER A 79 -5.86 -12.54 -3.58
C SER A 79 -5.87 -12.50 -5.12
N SER A 80 -6.04 -13.66 -5.77
CA SER A 80 -6.19 -13.82 -7.22
C SER A 80 -7.51 -13.25 -7.78
N SER A 81 -8.52 -13.03 -6.94
CA SER A 81 -9.83 -12.48 -7.30
C SER A 81 -9.97 -10.99 -6.99
N LEU A 82 -8.86 -10.36 -6.62
CA LEU A 82 -8.73 -8.94 -6.38
C LEU A 82 -7.80 -8.33 -7.43
N SER A 83 -7.84 -7.01 -7.55
CA SER A 83 -6.85 -6.24 -8.30
C SER A 83 -6.75 -4.84 -7.70
N GLU A 84 -5.70 -4.12 -8.07
CA GLU A 84 -5.37 -2.82 -7.53
C GLU A 84 -5.32 -1.73 -8.59
N MET A 85 -5.62 -0.50 -8.18
CA MET A 85 -5.23 0.71 -8.91
C MET A 85 -4.61 1.70 -7.94
N ILE A 86 -3.45 2.26 -8.29
CA ILE A 86 -2.71 3.17 -7.41
C ILE A 86 -2.74 4.57 -8.01
N PHE A 87 -3.07 5.56 -7.17
CA PHE A 87 -3.14 6.97 -7.54
C PHE A 87 -2.16 7.79 -6.68
N PRO A 88 -0.85 7.83 -7.02
CA PRO A 88 0.18 8.47 -6.19
C PRO A 88 -0.09 9.95 -5.92
N SER A 89 -0.60 10.66 -6.92
CA SER A 89 -0.92 12.08 -6.80
C SER A 89 -2.08 12.39 -5.83
N LEU A 90 -2.88 11.38 -5.49
CA LEU A 90 -4.03 11.47 -4.59
C LEU A 90 -3.80 10.73 -3.27
N SER A 91 -2.65 10.05 -3.11
CA SER A 91 -2.37 9.14 -1.98
C SER A 91 -3.43 8.06 -1.79
N GLU A 92 -3.97 7.54 -2.90
CA GLU A 92 -5.10 6.62 -2.91
C GLU A 92 -4.72 5.27 -3.52
N ILE A 93 -5.29 4.21 -2.97
CA ILE A 93 -5.24 2.83 -3.46
C ILE A 93 -6.69 2.37 -3.60
N LEU A 94 -7.07 1.84 -4.76
CA LEU A 94 -8.33 1.14 -4.95
C LEU A 94 -8.05 -0.36 -4.96
N ILE A 95 -8.67 -1.10 -4.04
CA ILE A 95 -8.75 -2.56 -4.11
C ILE A 95 -10.15 -2.92 -4.58
N TYR A 96 -10.25 -3.70 -5.65
CA TYR A 96 -11.55 -4.08 -6.22
C TYR A 96 -11.58 -5.56 -6.57
N SER A 97 -12.79 -6.14 -6.56
CA SER A 97 -12.95 -7.54 -6.96
C SER A 97 -12.97 -7.68 -8.47
N THR A 98 -12.21 -8.65 -8.99
CA THR A 98 -12.27 -9.10 -10.39
C THR A 98 -13.16 -10.33 -10.57
N ASN A 99 -13.80 -10.79 -9.48
CA ASN A 99 -14.72 -11.91 -9.51
C ASN A 99 -15.95 -11.55 -10.37
N PRO A 100 -16.36 -12.42 -11.32
CA PRO A 100 -17.57 -12.18 -12.13
C PRO A 100 -18.86 -12.11 -11.31
N VAL A 101 -18.87 -12.63 -10.08
CA VAL A 101 -19.99 -12.54 -9.15
C VAL A 101 -19.61 -11.63 -8.00
N ASN A 102 -20.39 -10.57 -7.80
CA ASN A 102 -20.33 -9.76 -6.59
C ASN A 102 -20.89 -10.60 -5.42
N VAL A 103 -20.01 -10.93 -4.46
CA VAL A 103 -20.34 -11.79 -3.31
C VAL A 103 -20.50 -10.99 -2.00
N GLY A 104 -20.32 -9.67 -2.02
CA GLY A 104 -20.45 -8.81 -0.85
C GLY A 104 -19.26 -8.87 0.11
N GLY A 105 -18.12 -9.44 -0.31
CA GLY A 105 -16.99 -9.74 0.56
C GLY A 105 -16.26 -8.48 1.02
N LEU A 106 -16.00 -7.57 0.08
CA LEU A 106 -15.38 -6.29 0.40
C LEU A 106 -16.37 -5.39 1.15
N GLU A 107 -17.63 -5.32 0.72
CA GLU A 107 -18.67 -4.54 1.39
C GLU A 107 -18.84 -4.97 2.86
N HIS A 108 -18.97 -6.28 3.11
CA HIS A 108 -19.10 -6.80 4.47
C HIS A 108 -17.87 -6.49 5.34
N THR A 109 -16.67 -6.63 4.77
CA THR A 109 -15.42 -6.33 5.48
C THR A 109 -15.32 -4.85 5.82
N TYR A 110 -15.72 -3.96 4.92
CA TYR A 110 -15.75 -2.53 5.18
C TYR A 110 -16.63 -2.19 6.39
N ASP A 111 -17.83 -2.79 6.46
CA ASP A 111 -18.79 -2.51 7.52
C ASP A 111 -18.43 -3.16 8.87
N ASN A 112 -17.81 -4.35 8.86
CA ASN A 112 -17.72 -5.20 10.05
C ASN A 112 -16.31 -5.70 10.42
N GLY A 113 -15.34 -5.65 9.49
CA GLY A 113 -14.03 -6.31 9.63
C GLY A 113 -12.84 -5.46 9.21
N LEU A 114 -13.03 -4.15 9.02
CA LEU A 114 -12.00 -3.27 8.50
C LEU A 114 -10.81 -3.14 9.46
N ASN A 115 -11.07 -3.13 10.78
CA ASN A 115 -10.01 -3.01 11.77
C ASN A 115 -9.14 -4.28 11.78
N GLU A 116 -9.76 -5.45 11.77
CA GLU A 116 -9.09 -6.76 11.75
C GLU A 116 -8.24 -6.90 10.47
N TRP A 117 -8.75 -6.42 9.33
CA TRP A 117 -7.99 -6.40 8.10
C TRP A 117 -6.78 -5.45 8.17
N LEU A 118 -6.94 -4.26 8.78
CA LEU A 118 -5.85 -3.30 8.95
C LEU A 118 -4.82 -3.73 10.00
N GLU A 119 -5.20 -4.47 11.03
CA GLU A 119 -4.28 -5.04 12.01
C GLU A 119 -3.45 -6.17 11.38
N GLY A 120 -4.07 -6.99 10.53
CA GLY A 120 -3.38 -8.10 9.88
C GLY A 120 -2.31 -7.65 8.87
N ILE A 121 -2.46 -6.48 8.23
CA ILE A 121 -1.41 -5.94 7.35
C ILE A 121 -0.17 -5.50 8.11
N GLU A 122 -0.30 -5.00 9.34
CA GLU A 122 0.85 -4.58 10.15
C GLU A 122 1.72 -5.80 10.49
N TYR A 123 1.08 -6.88 10.94
CA TYR A 123 1.76 -8.15 11.21
C TYR A 123 2.48 -8.72 9.97
N LEU A 124 1.82 -8.73 8.81
CA LEU A 124 2.45 -9.22 7.56
C LEU A 124 3.63 -8.36 7.10
N ALA A 125 3.61 -7.06 7.37
CA ALA A 125 4.71 -6.18 7.02
C ALA A 125 5.94 -6.42 7.92
N GLU A 126 5.71 -6.75 9.20
CA GLU A 126 6.76 -7.00 10.20
C GLU A 126 7.42 -8.37 10.03
N GLU A 127 6.62 -9.42 9.78
CA GLU A 127 7.08 -10.80 9.82
C GLU A 127 7.05 -11.45 8.43
N CYS A 128 8.23 -11.75 7.86
CA CYS A 128 8.33 -12.56 6.65
C CYS A 128 8.98 -13.93 6.98
N PRO A 129 8.35 -15.06 6.59
CA PRO A 129 8.93 -16.40 6.82
C PRO A 129 10.30 -16.64 6.16
N GLN A 130 10.69 -15.77 5.23
CA GLN A 130 11.96 -15.82 4.50
C GLN A 130 13.02 -14.86 5.09
N ASP A 131 12.76 -14.24 6.23
CA ASP A 131 13.75 -13.40 6.90
C ASP A 131 14.93 -14.21 7.47
N PRO A 132 16.15 -13.66 7.47
CA PRO A 132 16.50 -12.30 7.04
C PRO A 132 16.77 -12.15 5.53
N ALA A 133 16.79 -13.25 4.76
CA ALA A 133 17.13 -13.25 3.34
C ALA A 133 16.17 -12.37 2.52
N CYS A 134 14.87 -12.41 2.81
CA CYS A 134 13.89 -11.53 2.16
C CYS A 134 14.26 -10.05 2.35
N MET A 135 14.59 -9.65 3.58
CA MET A 135 14.87 -8.25 3.87
C MET A 135 16.22 -7.78 3.33
N ILE A 136 17.24 -8.65 3.33
CA ILE A 136 18.62 -8.29 2.96
C ILE A 136 18.87 -8.49 1.46
N ASP A 137 18.52 -9.65 0.91
CA ASP A 137 18.90 -10.07 -0.43
C ASP A 137 17.80 -9.73 -1.47
N GLU A 138 16.53 -9.83 -1.07
CA GLU A 138 15.35 -9.63 -1.93
C GLU A 138 14.70 -8.24 -1.74
N HIS A 139 15.43 -7.28 -1.17
CA HIS A 139 14.96 -5.89 -0.98
C HIS A 139 13.62 -5.76 -0.23
N GLY A 140 13.28 -6.71 0.64
CA GLY A 140 12.07 -6.65 1.48
C GLY A 140 10.78 -7.05 0.78
N ALA A 141 10.84 -7.73 -0.36
CA ALA A 141 9.67 -8.27 -1.06
C ALA A 141 9.97 -9.67 -1.64
N CYS A 142 9.10 -10.65 -1.35
CA CYS A 142 9.22 -11.98 -1.95
C CYS A 142 7.85 -12.67 -2.07
N ILE A 143 7.85 -13.90 -2.60
CA ILE A 143 6.66 -14.73 -2.79
C ILE A 143 5.94 -15.10 -1.48
N ALA A 144 6.63 -15.04 -0.34
CA ALA A 144 6.04 -15.38 0.94
C ALA A 144 5.34 -14.20 1.63
N CYS A 145 5.57 -12.96 1.20
CA CYS A 145 5.03 -11.78 1.87
C CYS A 145 4.27 -10.81 0.97
N LEU A 146 4.83 -10.40 -0.17
CA LEU A 146 4.29 -9.30 -0.97
C LEU A 146 3.91 -9.69 -2.41
N PHE A 147 4.50 -10.72 -3.02
CA PHE A 147 4.19 -10.98 -4.43
C PHE A 147 2.79 -11.55 -4.61
N VAL A 148 2.01 -10.89 -5.45
CA VAL A 148 0.69 -11.32 -5.90
C VAL A 148 0.77 -11.82 -7.35
N PRO A 149 -0.24 -12.56 -7.86
CA PRO A 149 -0.24 -12.98 -9.27
C PRO A 149 -0.12 -11.78 -10.23
N GLU A 150 0.57 -11.96 -11.37
CA GLU A 150 0.88 -10.88 -12.31
C GLU A 150 -0.34 -10.12 -12.85
N PHE A 151 -1.50 -10.78 -12.97
CA PHE A 151 -2.73 -10.15 -13.44
C PHE A 151 -3.48 -9.36 -12.35
N VAL A 152 -3.03 -9.43 -11.10
CA VAL A 152 -3.56 -8.67 -9.96
C VAL A 152 -2.88 -7.29 -9.88
N CYS A 153 -1.56 -7.27 -10.10
CA CYS A 153 -0.68 -6.10 -9.98
C CYS A 153 -0.35 -5.52 -11.37
N GLU A 154 -0.68 -4.26 -11.62
CA GLU A 154 -0.37 -3.60 -12.90
C GLU A 154 1.12 -3.33 -13.13
N HIS A 155 1.95 -3.48 -12.09
CA HIS A 155 3.39 -3.17 -12.10
C HIS A 155 4.28 -4.41 -11.85
N PHE A 156 3.77 -5.61 -12.13
CA PHE A 156 4.52 -6.87 -12.15
C PHE A 156 5.35 -7.18 -10.88
N ASN A 157 4.84 -6.81 -9.70
CA ASN A 157 5.55 -6.92 -8.43
C ASN A 157 6.90 -6.15 -8.37
N GLU A 158 7.13 -5.17 -9.25
CA GLU A 158 8.28 -4.27 -9.18
C GLU A 158 8.05 -3.17 -8.14
N ASP A 159 9.11 -2.51 -7.67
CA ASP A 159 8.99 -1.40 -6.70
C ASP A 159 8.15 -1.76 -5.45
N LEU A 160 8.52 -2.88 -4.80
CA LEU A 160 7.97 -3.33 -3.52
C LEU A 160 9.07 -3.39 -2.47
N ASP A 161 8.76 -2.98 -1.23
CA ASP A 161 9.67 -3.11 -0.10
C ASP A 161 8.93 -2.91 1.23
N ARG A 162 8.73 -3.99 2.01
CA ARG A 162 8.01 -3.91 3.29
C ARG A 162 8.67 -2.95 4.30
N SER A 163 9.96 -2.64 4.16
CA SER A 163 10.62 -1.65 5.02
C SER A 163 10.10 -0.23 4.81
N THR A 164 9.37 0.07 3.72
CA THR A 164 8.60 1.31 3.59
C THR A 164 7.53 1.45 4.70
N LEU A 165 6.96 0.34 5.14
CA LEU A 165 5.88 0.27 6.14
C LEU A 165 6.42 0.19 7.57
N VAL A 166 7.41 -0.68 7.81
CA VAL A 166 7.91 -0.98 9.17
C VAL A 166 9.24 -0.28 9.51
N GLY A 167 9.98 0.19 8.50
CA GLY A 167 11.31 0.78 8.64
C GLY A 167 12.42 -0.27 8.53
N GLY A 168 13.66 0.15 8.80
CA GLY A 168 14.86 -0.67 8.72
C GLY A 168 16.06 0.09 8.14
N GLU A 169 17.00 -0.63 7.56
CA GLU A 169 18.23 -0.02 7.02
C GLU A 169 17.96 0.92 5.82
N ARG A 170 16.99 0.57 4.97
CA ARG A 170 16.63 1.37 3.77
C ARG A 170 15.71 2.54 4.10
N TYR A 171 14.85 2.38 5.12
CA TYR A 171 13.94 3.42 5.59
C TYR A 171 14.09 3.59 7.10
N ASN A 172 14.76 4.66 7.51
CA ASN A 172 14.95 5.00 8.92
C ASN A 172 13.63 5.07 9.72
N ARG A 173 12.50 5.39 9.06
CA ARG A 173 11.18 5.36 9.68
C ARG A 173 10.16 4.72 8.74
N GLY A 174 9.50 3.66 9.21
CA GLY A 174 8.37 3.04 8.52
C GLY A 174 7.11 3.91 8.58
N PHE A 175 6.24 3.76 7.59
CA PHE A 175 4.99 4.53 7.49
C PHE A 175 4.01 4.27 8.65
N PHE A 176 3.91 3.03 9.16
CA PHE A 176 3.03 2.75 10.32
C PHE A 176 3.45 3.54 11.55
N ASN A 177 4.76 3.72 11.71
CA ASN A 177 5.39 4.45 12.81
C ASN A 177 5.64 5.94 12.51
N ALA A 178 5.20 6.48 11.36
CA ALA A 178 5.47 7.86 10.90
C ALA A 178 4.53 8.91 11.50
#